data_AF-A0A3D5IWE8-F1
#
_entry.id   AF-A0A3D5IWE8-F1
#
_cell.length_a   1.000
_cell.length_b   1.000
_cell.length_c   1.000
_cell.angle_alpha   90.00
_cell.angle_beta   90.00
_cell.angle_gamma   90.00
#
_symmetry.space_group_name_H-M   'P 1'
#
loop_
_entity.id
_entity.type
_entity.pdbx_description
1 polymer ?
#
loop_
_entity_poly.entity_id
_entity_poly.type
_entity_poly.pdbx_seq_one_letter_code
_entity_poly.pdbx_strand_id
1 'polypeptide(L)'
;NEEKTLQIYYEGEPISEQEVKIYVSDLWSKTLNTDDEGKISFKLPWNTKYTVETTKNENVPGTYNGEDYEFIWHCATYCFPQE
;
A
#
# COMPACT_ATOMS: atom_id res chain seq x y z
N ASN A 1 -12.21 -17.38 9.27
CA ASN A 1 -11.15 -16.53 8.69
C ASN A 1 -11.62 -15.11 8.75
N GLU A 2 -10.93 -14.28 9.52
CA GLU A 2 -11.14 -12.84 9.47
C GLU A 2 -10.69 -12.32 8.10
N GLU A 3 -11.51 -11.48 7.52
CA GLU A 3 -11.20 -10.75 6.29
C GLU A 3 -11.08 -9.28 6.64
N LYS A 4 -10.03 -8.64 6.14
CA LYS A 4 -9.80 -7.22 6.35
C LYS A 4 -9.77 -6.54 5.00
N THR A 5 -10.58 -5.51 4.89
CA THR A 5 -10.58 -4.61 3.74
C THR A 5 -9.84 -3.35 4.13
N LEU A 6 -8.85 -2.98 3.34
CA LEU A 6 -8.15 -1.70 3.47
C LEU A 6 -8.43 -0.86 2.23
N GLN A 7 -8.56 0.44 2.41
CA GLN A 7 -8.72 1.38 1.31
C GLN A 7 -7.51 2.29 1.25
N ILE A 8 -6.90 2.36 0.07
CA ILE A 8 -5.74 3.17 -0.21
C ILE A 8 -6.21 4.45 -0.87
N TYR A 9 -5.80 5.56 -0.29
CA TYR A 9 -6.03 6.89 -0.81
C TYR A 9 -4.70 7.52 -1.16
N TYR A 10 -4.65 8.14 -2.33
CA TYR A 10 -3.53 8.92 -2.81
C TYR A 10 -4.03 10.33 -3.09
N GLU A 11 -3.42 11.34 -2.47
CA GLU A 11 -3.85 12.74 -2.56
C GLU A 11 -5.34 13.00 -2.27
N GLY A 12 -5.96 12.14 -1.45
CA GLY A 12 -7.38 12.23 -1.09
C GLY A 12 -8.32 11.51 -2.08
N GLU A 13 -7.79 10.95 -3.16
CA GLU A 13 -8.54 10.14 -4.12
C GLU A 13 -8.24 8.64 -3.94
N PRO A 14 -9.25 7.76 -4.05
CA PRO A 14 -9.01 6.32 -4.06
C PRO A 14 -8.21 5.93 -5.30
N ILE A 15 -7.20 5.10 -5.11
CA ILE A 15 -6.30 4.67 -6.18
C ILE A 15 -6.56 3.22 -6.58
N SER A 16 -7.05 2.99 -7.80
CA SER A 16 -7.19 1.67 -8.39
C SER A 16 -5.89 1.15 -9.02
N GLU A 17 -5.79 -0.17 -9.19
CA GLU A 17 -4.65 -0.86 -9.81
C GLU A 17 -3.29 -0.59 -9.13
N GLN A 18 -3.30 -0.18 -7.87
CA GLN A 18 -2.12 0.08 -7.07
C GLN A 18 -1.60 -1.21 -6.46
N GLU A 19 -0.32 -1.51 -6.70
CA GLU A 19 0.36 -2.66 -6.08
C GLU A 19 0.50 -2.43 -4.57
N VAL A 20 0.03 -3.40 -3.80
CA VAL A 20 0.12 -3.45 -2.34
C VAL A 20 0.69 -4.79 -1.92
N LYS A 21 1.77 -4.76 -1.14
CA LYS A 21 2.45 -5.92 -0.61
C LYS A 21 2.13 -6.07 0.86
N ILE A 22 1.63 -7.24 1.22
CA ILE A 22 1.30 -7.60 2.60
C ILE A 22 2.34 -8.59 3.06
N TYR A 23 3.04 -8.27 4.13
CA TYR A 23 4.05 -9.08 4.77
C TYR A 23 3.55 -9.52 6.14
N VAL A 24 3.87 -10.76 6.52
CA VAL A 24 3.67 -11.27 7.88
C VAL A 24 4.94 -11.89 8.41
N SER A 25 5.01 -12.07 9.73
CA SER A 25 6.19 -12.51 10.48
C SER A 25 6.75 -13.90 10.10
N ASP A 26 6.13 -14.63 9.17
CA ASP A 26 6.39 -16.04 8.87
C ASP A 26 6.71 -16.29 7.38
N LEU A 27 7.60 -15.48 6.78
CA LEU A 27 8.02 -15.56 5.36
C LEU A 27 6.89 -15.47 4.31
N TRP A 28 5.65 -15.29 4.73
CA TRP A 28 4.53 -15.10 3.83
C TRP A 28 4.45 -13.64 3.42
N SER A 29 4.37 -13.46 2.11
CA SER A 29 4.04 -12.19 1.50
C SER A 29 2.95 -12.39 0.47
N LYS A 30 2.09 -11.40 0.33
CA LYS A 30 1.03 -11.39 -0.67
C LYS A 30 1.01 -10.04 -1.35
N THR A 31 1.24 -10.06 -2.65
CA THR A 31 1.01 -8.91 -3.50
C THR A 31 -0.44 -8.93 -3.97
N LEU A 32 -1.13 -7.81 -3.78
CA LEU A 32 -2.49 -7.55 -4.23
C LEU A 32 -2.51 -6.22 -4.95
N ASN A 33 -3.43 -6.07 -5.89
CA ASN A 33 -3.71 -4.78 -6.49
C ASN A 33 -5.01 -4.25 -5.90
N THR A 34 -5.12 -2.93 -5.77
CA THR A 34 -6.40 -2.31 -5.43
C THR A 34 -7.43 -2.50 -6.55
N ASP A 35 -8.67 -2.72 -6.15
CA ASP A 35 -9.84 -2.69 -7.03
C ASP A 35 -10.15 -1.26 -7.51
N ASP A 36 -11.13 -1.11 -8.40
CA ASP A 36 -11.59 0.18 -8.95
C ASP A 36 -11.90 1.26 -7.89
N GLU A 37 -12.34 0.85 -6.71
CA GLU A 37 -12.63 1.74 -5.57
C GLU A 37 -11.40 2.05 -4.69
N GLY A 38 -10.21 1.59 -5.07
CA GLY A 38 -8.98 1.73 -4.29
C GLY A 38 -8.92 0.84 -3.05
N LYS A 39 -9.69 -0.25 -3.04
CA LYS A 39 -9.78 -1.18 -1.90
C LYS A 39 -8.98 -2.45 -2.17
N ILE A 40 -8.43 -3.04 -1.13
CA ILE A 40 -7.89 -4.41 -1.13
C ILE A 40 -8.58 -5.23 -0.07
N SER A 41 -8.97 -6.45 -0.41
CA SER A 41 -9.54 -7.40 0.55
C SER A 41 -8.65 -8.62 0.67
N PHE A 42 -8.23 -8.92 1.90
CA PHE A 42 -7.39 -10.06 2.19
C PHE A 42 -7.79 -10.74 3.48
N LYS A 43 -7.57 -12.05 3.49
CA LYS A 43 -7.82 -12.88 4.67
C LYS A 43 -6.61 -12.79 5.59
N LEU A 44 -6.87 -12.75 6.88
CA LEU A 44 -5.89 -12.80 7.96
C LEU A 44 -5.91 -14.22 8.57
N PRO A 45 -5.21 -15.20 7.98
CA PRO A 45 -5.27 -16.58 8.46
C PRO A 45 -4.41 -16.83 9.71
N TRP A 46 -3.43 -15.96 10.01
CA TRP A 46 -2.53 -16.10 11.16
C TRP A 46 -2.70 -14.96 12.15
N ASN A 47 -2.82 -15.25 13.45
CA ASN A 47 -2.78 -14.21 14.49
C ASN A 47 -1.35 -13.67 14.64
N THR A 48 -0.98 -12.72 13.79
CA THR A 48 0.36 -12.12 13.75
C THR A 48 0.28 -10.65 13.34
N LYS A 49 1.44 -10.01 13.25
CA LYS A 49 1.55 -8.64 12.76
C LYS A 49 1.52 -8.64 11.24
N TYR A 50 0.57 -7.90 10.67
CA TYR A 50 0.45 -7.66 9.23
C TYR A 50 1.06 -6.31 8.91
N THR A 51 1.99 -6.31 7.97
CA THR A 51 2.61 -5.10 7.44
C THR A 51 2.19 -4.96 5.99
N VAL A 52 1.52 -3.87 5.68
CA VAL A 52 1.02 -3.55 4.36
C VAL A 52 1.87 -2.41 3.82
N GLU A 53 2.49 -2.61 2.67
CA GLU A 53 3.35 -1.64 2.01
C GLU A 53 2.82 -1.38 0.61
N THR A 54 2.76 -0.12 0.21
CA THR A 54 2.42 0.26 -1.16
C THR A 54 3.38 1.34 -1.64
N THR A 55 3.75 1.25 -2.91
CA THR A 55 4.69 2.17 -3.54
C THR A 55 4.12 2.72 -4.84
N LYS A 56 4.08 4.04 -4.96
CA LYS A 56 3.59 4.76 -6.14
C LYS A 56 4.74 5.59 -6.70
N ASN A 57 4.95 5.49 -8.00
CA ASN A 57 5.88 6.36 -8.72
C ASN A 57 5.05 7.34 -9.52
N GLU A 58 5.27 8.62 -9.28
CA GLU A 58 4.66 9.71 -10.03
C GLU A 58 5.74 10.39 -10.87
N ASN A 59 5.70 10.18 -12.19
CA ASN A 59 6.67 10.78 -13.12
C ASN A 59 6.31 12.24 -13.44
N VAL A 60 6.15 13.05 -12.41
CA VAL A 60 5.94 14.48 -12.52
C VAL A 60 7.29 15.15 -12.26
N PRO A 61 7.91 15.77 -13.27
CA PRO A 61 9.12 16.55 -13.05
C PRO A 61 8.75 17.87 -12.36
N GLY A 62 9.58 18.30 -11.42
CA GLY A 62 9.38 19.57 -10.72
C GLY A 62 10.65 20.05 -10.02
N THR A 63 10.53 21.17 -9.32
CA THR A 63 11.65 21.77 -8.58
C THR A 63 11.24 21.88 -7.12
N TYR A 64 11.89 21.13 -6.24
CA TYR A 64 11.67 21.19 -4.80
C TYR A 64 12.89 21.78 -4.12
N ASN A 65 12.70 22.90 -3.41
CA ASN A 65 13.78 23.59 -2.68
C ASN A 65 15.03 23.94 -3.52
N GLY A 66 14.86 24.17 -4.82
CA GLY A 66 15.95 24.48 -5.76
C GLY A 66 16.64 23.26 -6.37
N GLU A 67 16.20 22.05 -6.03
CA GLU A 67 16.64 20.80 -6.67
C GLU A 67 15.55 20.29 -7.62
N ASP A 68 15.92 20.02 -8.87
CA ASP A 68 15.02 19.43 -9.85
C ASP A 68 14.88 17.93 -9.59
N TYR A 69 13.64 17.45 -9.54
CA TYR A 69 13.32 16.02 -9.47
C TYR A 69 12.62 15.59 -10.76
N GLU A 70 12.92 14.40 -11.24
CA GLU A 70 12.29 13.83 -12.44
C GLU A 70 10.99 13.06 -12.11
N PHE A 71 10.89 12.54 -10.89
CA PHE A 71 9.75 11.78 -10.40
C PHE A 71 9.65 11.85 -8.87
N ILE A 72 8.45 11.62 -8.35
CA ILE A 72 8.17 11.51 -6.93
C ILE A 72 7.89 10.05 -6.60
N TRP A 73 8.59 9.52 -5.60
CA TRP A 73 8.36 8.18 -5.08
C TRP A 73 7.61 8.27 -3.75
N HIS A 74 6.38 7.77 -3.74
CA HIS A 74 5.56 7.68 -2.54
C HIS A 74 5.61 6.25 -2.01
N CYS A 75 6.03 6.10 -0.76
CA CYS A 75 5.99 4.83 -0.04
C CYS A 75 5.10 5.00 1.18
N ALA A 76 4.09 4.13 1.29
CA ALA A 76 3.21 4.07 2.46
C ALA A 76 3.28 2.69 3.09
N THR A 77 3.62 2.65 4.37
CA THR A 77 3.68 1.42 5.17
C THR A 77 2.70 1.52 6.32
N TYR A 78 1.80 0.55 6.41
CA TYR A 78 0.81 0.41 7.47
C TYR A 78 0.98 -0.92 8.19
N CYS A 79 1.22 -0.87 9.49
CA CYS A 79 1.47 -2.07 10.29
C CYS A 79 0.43 -2.18 11.41
N PHE A 80 -0.24 -3.32 11.51
CA PHE A 80 -1.21 -3.57 12.56
C PHE A 80 -1.04 -5.00 13.12
N PRO A 81 -1.11 -5.17 14.45
CA PRO A 81 -1.28 -6.49 15.03
C PRO A 81 -2.69 -7.00 14.73
N GLN A 82 -2.84 -8.32 14.57
CA GLN A 82 -4.14 -8.96 14.78
C GLN A 82 -4.36 -9.05 16.29
N GLU A 83 -5.49 -8.53 16.76
CA GLU A 83 -5.91 -8.55 18.18
C GLU A 83 -6.76 -9.80 18.47
#